data_AF-A0A3L7NTG1-F1
#
_entry.id   AF-A0A3L7NTG1-F1
#
_cell.length_a   1.000
_cell.length_b   1.000
_cell.length_c   1.000
_cell.angle_alpha   90.00
_cell.angle_beta   90.00
_cell.angle_gamma   90.00
#
_symmetry.space_group_name_H-M   'P 1'
#
loop_
_entity.id
_entity.type
_entity.pdbx_description
1 polymer ?
#
loop_
_entity_poly.entity_id
_entity_poly.type
_entity_poly.pdbx_seq_one_letter_code
_entity_poly.pdbx_strand_id
1 'polypeptide(L)'
;MIRHSERLPQPALTGGLRTMTLPDGRQVLTLCGDNTRIAYDEIFVEQIYAMFGVDLPEGATVFDVGANVGLAVLWVGDRISQGTVHAFEPIPATFAALRANVARHSRLDVRLHHAGASNREGTAEFTFYPLTSTSSSMYPDDSPVAHEESNRFILGEIKRRLGPAVDLFPRWVSLGCAEVIRRWFQRSKRVACRLVRLSDSIRAAGVEQIDLLKLDVEGAEFDALAGIDDVHWPLIRQAIVEVHDGVESCQRMEQLLVERGFATHRYQQAPEVFARHWLIYGRRPAATRV
;
A
#
# COMPACT_ATOMS: atom_id res chain seq x y z
N MET A 1 9.88 25.30 -43.65
CA MET A 1 9.07 25.97 -42.60
C MET A 1 8.23 24.91 -41.89
N ILE A 2 8.72 24.36 -40.79
CA ILE A 2 7.94 23.46 -39.92
C ILE A 2 8.24 23.87 -38.48
N ARG A 3 7.14 24.05 -37.74
CA ARG A 3 7.00 24.76 -36.48
C ARG A 3 7.77 24.08 -35.35
N HIS A 4 8.40 24.91 -34.51
CA HIS A 4 8.92 24.54 -33.21
C HIS A 4 7.83 23.86 -32.38
N SER A 5 8.05 22.60 -31.99
CA SER A 5 7.33 22.00 -30.88
C SER A 5 8.03 22.50 -29.61
N GLU A 6 7.35 23.39 -28.91
CA GLU A 6 7.74 23.83 -27.57
C GLU A 6 7.73 22.59 -26.67
N ARG A 7 8.92 22.20 -26.19
CA ARG A 7 9.01 21.26 -25.07
C ARG A 7 8.34 21.94 -23.88
N LEU A 8 7.18 21.42 -23.49
CA LEU A 8 6.53 21.80 -22.25
C LEU A 8 7.57 21.67 -21.11
N PRO A 9 7.72 22.69 -20.25
CA PRO A 9 8.67 22.63 -19.16
C PRO A 9 8.34 21.44 -18.26
N GLN A 10 9.33 20.56 -18.04
CA GLN A 10 9.23 19.53 -17.01
C GLN A 10 8.96 20.24 -15.68
N PRO A 11 7.90 19.87 -14.94
CA PRO A 11 7.69 20.46 -13.62
C PRO A 11 8.94 20.19 -12.78
N ALA A 12 9.50 21.26 -12.21
CA ALA A 12 10.59 21.17 -11.25
C ALA A 12 10.24 20.11 -10.20
N LEU A 13 11.25 19.39 -9.68
CA LEU A 13 11.13 18.40 -8.60
C LEU A 13 10.59 19.05 -7.32
N THR A 14 9.30 19.38 -7.29
CA THR A 14 8.62 19.98 -6.15
C THR A 14 8.18 18.84 -5.23
N GLY A 15 8.84 18.66 -4.09
CA GLY A 15 8.29 17.84 -2.99
C GLY A 15 9.21 16.87 -2.26
N GLY A 16 10.54 16.97 -2.37
CA GLY A 16 11.44 16.13 -1.57
C GLY A 16 11.60 14.68 -2.05
N LEU A 17 11.08 14.36 -3.24
CA LEU A 17 11.31 13.08 -3.92
C LEU A 17 12.79 12.92 -4.32
N ARG A 18 13.27 11.68 -4.24
CA ARG A 18 14.65 11.28 -4.57
C ARG A 18 14.61 10.02 -5.42
N THR A 19 15.59 9.90 -6.31
CA THR A 19 15.79 8.65 -7.05
C THR A 19 16.48 7.61 -6.16
N MET A 20 15.96 6.39 -6.18
CA MET A 20 16.56 5.20 -5.58
C MET A 20 16.65 4.11 -6.65
N THR A 21 17.75 3.36 -6.65
CA THR A 21 17.86 2.12 -7.42
C THR A 21 17.41 0.95 -6.56
N LEU A 22 16.36 0.25 -6.99
CA LEU A 22 15.89 -0.98 -6.38
C LEU A 22 16.88 -2.13 -6.61
N PRO A 23 16.84 -3.20 -5.80
CA PRO A 23 17.74 -4.35 -5.95
C PRO A 23 17.73 -5.02 -7.33
N ASP A 24 16.62 -4.95 -8.06
CA ASP A 24 16.47 -5.45 -9.43
C ASP A 24 17.00 -4.49 -10.52
N GLY A 25 17.57 -3.34 -10.12
CA GLY A 25 18.12 -2.33 -11.02
C GLY A 25 17.14 -1.25 -11.49
N ARG A 26 15.83 -1.37 -11.18
CA ARG A 26 14.85 -0.31 -11.51
C ARG A 26 15.13 0.95 -10.71
N GLN A 27 15.08 2.11 -11.37
CA GLN A 27 15.21 3.41 -10.69
C GLN A 27 13.84 4.02 -10.43
N VAL A 28 13.45 4.14 -9.16
CA VAL A 28 12.18 4.71 -8.72
C VAL A 28 12.38 6.05 -8.03
N LEU A 29 11.38 6.93 -8.11
CA LEU A 29 11.25 8.09 -7.24
C LEU A 29 10.57 7.67 -5.94
N THR A 30 11.11 8.14 -4.82
CA THR A 30 10.60 7.86 -3.48
C THR A 30 10.82 9.05 -2.55
N LEU A 31 10.05 9.14 -1.47
CA LEU A 31 10.25 10.06 -0.36
C LEU A 31 11.34 9.57 0.61
N CYS A 32 11.44 8.25 0.79
CA CYS A 32 12.34 7.61 1.75
C CYS A 32 12.84 6.27 1.21
N GLY A 33 14.14 6.17 0.95
CA GLY A 33 14.75 4.95 0.41
C GLY A 33 14.63 3.77 1.35
N ASP A 34 14.74 3.98 2.67
CA ASP A 34 14.63 2.92 3.67
C ASP A 34 13.22 2.31 3.70
N ASN A 35 12.18 3.16 3.76
CA ASN A 35 10.79 2.72 3.72
C ASN A 35 10.45 2.00 2.42
N THR A 36 10.93 2.52 1.29
CA THR A 36 10.72 1.88 -0.03
C THR A 36 11.48 0.56 -0.15
N ARG A 37 12.64 0.43 0.50
CA ARG A 37 13.40 -0.82 0.50
C ARG A 37 12.66 -1.93 1.24
N ILE A 38 12.04 -1.62 2.38
CA ILE A 38 11.25 -2.58 3.15
C ILE A 38 10.05 -3.05 2.33
N ALA A 39 9.25 -2.13 1.80
CA ALA A 39 8.13 -2.49 0.93
C ALA A 39 8.58 -3.29 -0.29
N TYR A 40 9.77 -3.01 -0.84
CA TYR A 40 10.34 -3.83 -1.91
C TYR A 40 10.66 -5.25 -1.45
N ASP A 41 11.35 -5.39 -0.31
CA ASP A 41 11.74 -6.70 0.21
C ASP A 41 10.48 -7.55 0.52
N GLU A 42 9.44 -6.96 1.11
CA GLU A 42 8.14 -7.63 1.36
C GLU A 42 7.47 -8.09 0.06
N ILE A 43 7.33 -7.18 -0.92
CA ILE A 43 6.55 -7.44 -2.15
C ILE A 43 7.31 -8.36 -3.12
N PHE A 44 8.62 -8.18 -3.29
CA PHE A 44 9.40 -8.85 -4.34
C PHE A 44 10.29 -9.98 -3.82
N VAL A 45 10.81 -9.89 -2.59
CA VAL A 45 11.70 -10.93 -2.02
C VAL A 45 10.88 -11.95 -1.24
N GLU A 46 10.06 -11.49 -0.30
CA GLU A 46 9.18 -12.34 0.51
C GLU A 46 7.91 -12.76 -0.25
N GLN A 47 7.59 -12.04 -1.32
CA GLN A 47 6.44 -12.30 -2.19
C GLN A 47 5.11 -12.39 -1.43
N ILE A 48 4.92 -11.49 -0.44
CA ILE A 48 3.76 -11.55 0.46
C ILE A 48 2.44 -11.68 -0.32
N TYR A 49 2.24 -10.90 -1.39
CA TYR A 49 1.01 -10.94 -2.17
C TYR A 49 0.78 -12.25 -2.92
N ALA A 50 1.82 -13.04 -3.21
CA ALA A 50 1.68 -14.32 -3.91
C ALA A 50 1.59 -15.54 -2.97
N MET A 51 1.66 -15.34 -1.65
CA MET A 51 1.88 -16.42 -0.67
C MET A 51 0.85 -17.56 -0.74
N PHE A 52 -0.42 -17.24 -0.92
CA PHE A 52 -1.52 -18.22 -1.05
C PHE A 52 -2.00 -18.42 -2.49
N GLY A 53 -1.15 -18.07 -3.46
CA GLY A 53 -1.44 -18.17 -4.88
C GLY A 53 -2.37 -17.06 -5.36
N VAL A 54 -1.81 -16.15 -6.16
CA VAL A 54 -2.57 -15.16 -6.92
C VAL A 54 -2.59 -15.57 -8.38
N ASP A 55 -3.78 -15.63 -8.94
CA ASP A 55 -3.98 -15.87 -10.36
C ASP A 55 -4.26 -14.53 -11.07
N LEU A 56 -3.43 -14.16 -12.03
CA LEU A 56 -3.61 -12.96 -12.85
C LEU A 56 -3.52 -13.38 -14.31
N PRO A 57 -4.67 -13.62 -14.97
CA PRO A 57 -4.66 -13.92 -16.40
C PRO A 57 -4.18 -12.69 -17.20
N GLU A 58 -3.68 -12.92 -18.41
CA GLU A 58 -3.45 -11.83 -19.35
C GLU A 58 -4.77 -11.08 -19.61
N GLY A 59 -4.70 -9.75 -19.57
CA GLY A 59 -5.87 -8.86 -19.62
C GLY A 59 -6.53 -8.60 -18.26
N ALA A 60 -5.97 -9.09 -17.15
CA ALA A 60 -6.54 -8.91 -15.82
C ALA A 60 -6.80 -7.45 -15.45
N THR A 61 -7.86 -7.23 -14.67
CA THR A 61 -8.16 -5.93 -14.03
C THR A 61 -7.83 -5.99 -12.54
N VAL A 62 -6.93 -5.11 -12.10
CA VAL A 62 -6.46 -5.04 -10.70
C VAL A 62 -6.85 -3.71 -10.08
N PHE A 63 -7.37 -3.74 -8.87
CA PHE A 63 -7.55 -2.54 -8.03
C PHE A 63 -6.47 -2.56 -6.95
N ASP A 64 -5.57 -1.57 -6.97
CA ASP A 64 -4.52 -1.34 -5.98
C ASP A 64 -4.93 -0.14 -5.13
N VAL A 65 -5.53 -0.40 -3.97
CA VAL A 65 -6.07 0.60 -3.08
C VAL A 65 -5.07 0.84 -1.94
N GLY A 66 -4.46 2.04 -1.95
CA GLY A 66 -3.25 2.34 -1.17
C GLY A 66 -1.97 2.01 -1.95
N ALA A 67 -1.85 2.59 -3.14
CA ALA A 67 -0.77 2.28 -4.07
C ALA A 67 0.60 2.87 -3.66
N ASN A 68 0.63 3.84 -2.74
CA ASN A 68 1.83 4.52 -2.24
C ASN A 68 2.73 5.03 -3.37
N VAL A 69 3.98 4.54 -3.49
CA VAL A 69 4.91 4.92 -4.57
C VAL A 69 4.81 4.00 -5.80
N GLY A 70 3.89 3.02 -5.80
CA GLY A 70 3.55 2.18 -6.95
C GLY A 70 4.27 0.85 -7.06
N LEU A 71 4.87 0.33 -5.98
CA LEU A 71 5.58 -0.95 -6.04
C LEU A 71 4.66 -2.14 -6.36
N ALA A 72 3.44 -2.16 -5.82
CA ALA A 72 2.45 -3.19 -6.14
C ALA A 72 2.05 -3.16 -7.63
N VAL A 73 1.87 -1.97 -8.22
CA VAL A 73 1.64 -1.81 -9.67
C VAL A 73 2.79 -2.41 -10.49
N LEU A 74 4.04 -2.18 -10.10
CA LEU A 74 5.20 -2.78 -10.78
C LEU A 74 5.25 -4.31 -10.61
N TRP A 75 4.89 -4.82 -9.43
CA TRP A 75 4.78 -6.24 -9.16
C TRP A 75 3.71 -6.94 -10.02
N VAL A 76 2.61 -6.26 -10.33
CA VAL A 76 1.61 -6.74 -11.30
C VAL A 76 2.21 -6.76 -12.70
N GLY A 77 2.91 -5.70 -13.11
CA GLY A 77 3.56 -5.60 -14.41
C GLY A 77 4.68 -6.62 -14.66
N ASP A 78 5.24 -7.22 -13.60
CA ASP A 78 6.20 -8.33 -13.70
C ASP A 78 5.50 -9.69 -13.95
N ARG A 79 4.18 -9.78 -13.81
CA ARG A 79 3.38 -11.02 -13.90
C ARG A 79 2.53 -11.11 -15.17
N ILE A 80 2.03 -9.98 -15.65
CA ILE A 80 1.20 -9.90 -16.84
C ILE A 80 1.76 -8.88 -17.82
N SER A 81 1.59 -9.15 -19.11
CA SER A 81 2.03 -8.26 -20.19
C SER A 81 0.91 -7.33 -20.66
N GLN A 82 -0.34 -7.72 -20.44
CA GLN A 82 -1.54 -6.96 -20.77
C GLN A 82 -2.50 -6.96 -19.57
N GLY A 83 -3.15 -5.83 -19.30
CA GLY A 83 -4.08 -5.68 -18.19
C GLY A 83 -4.29 -4.23 -17.82
N THR A 84 -5.25 -4.00 -16.91
CA THR A 84 -5.59 -2.67 -16.40
C THR A 84 -5.37 -2.63 -14.89
N VAL A 85 -4.68 -1.60 -14.40
CA VAL A 85 -4.50 -1.37 -12.96
C VAL A 85 -5.15 -0.05 -12.57
N HIS A 86 -6.12 -0.10 -11.66
CA HIS A 86 -6.69 1.06 -11.00
C HIS A 86 -5.93 1.31 -9.69
N ALA A 87 -5.04 2.29 -9.67
CA ALA A 87 -4.20 2.59 -8.51
C ALA A 87 -4.70 3.84 -7.78
N PHE A 88 -5.06 3.67 -6.50
CA PHE A 88 -5.60 4.73 -5.64
C PHE A 88 -4.56 5.12 -4.60
N GLU A 89 -4.20 6.40 -4.57
CA GLU A 89 -3.27 6.94 -3.58
C GLU A 89 -3.73 8.36 -3.18
N PRO A 90 -4.12 8.58 -1.90
CA PRO A 90 -4.65 9.88 -1.46
C PRO A 90 -3.57 10.95 -1.26
N ILE A 91 -2.36 10.58 -0.84
CA ILE A 91 -1.36 11.56 -0.40
C ILE A 91 -0.67 12.18 -1.63
N PRO A 92 -0.65 13.52 -1.79
CA PRO A 92 -0.09 14.16 -2.97
C PRO A 92 1.37 13.83 -3.27
N ALA A 93 2.19 13.63 -2.23
CA ALA A 93 3.61 13.39 -2.36
C ALA A 93 3.93 11.97 -2.86
N THR A 94 3.27 10.96 -2.31
CA THR A 94 3.35 9.56 -2.77
C THR A 94 2.66 9.40 -4.12
N PHE A 95 1.50 10.04 -4.35
CA PHE A 95 0.83 10.04 -5.65
C PHE A 95 1.73 10.61 -6.76
N ALA A 96 2.50 11.67 -6.48
CA ALA A 96 3.48 12.20 -7.43
C ALA A 96 4.59 11.18 -7.76
N ALA A 97 5.05 10.41 -6.76
CA ALA A 97 6.02 9.33 -6.95
C ALA A 97 5.41 8.17 -7.76
N LEU A 98 4.22 7.69 -7.38
CA LEU A 98 3.44 6.69 -8.10
C LEU A 98 3.32 7.04 -9.58
N ARG A 99 2.84 8.24 -9.89
CA ARG A 99 2.66 8.70 -11.27
C ARG A 99 3.97 8.65 -12.05
N ALA A 100 5.08 9.10 -11.45
CA ALA A 100 6.38 9.09 -12.11
C ALA A 100 6.94 7.67 -12.31
N ASN A 101 6.77 6.80 -11.31
CA ASN A 101 7.26 5.42 -11.35
C ASN A 101 6.48 4.58 -12.37
N VAL A 102 5.15 4.71 -12.38
CA VAL A 102 4.27 4.06 -13.36
C VAL A 102 4.63 4.51 -14.77
N ALA A 103 4.76 5.82 -15.01
CA ALA A 103 5.11 6.36 -16.33
C ALA A 103 6.49 5.88 -16.83
N ARG A 104 7.40 5.54 -15.90
CA ARG A 104 8.76 5.08 -16.24
C ARG A 104 8.84 3.58 -16.51
N HIS A 105 8.07 2.77 -15.79
CA HIS A 105 8.31 1.32 -15.71
C HIS A 105 7.12 0.46 -16.10
N SER A 106 5.88 0.94 -15.95
CA SER A 106 4.71 0.12 -16.25
C SER A 106 4.47 0.04 -17.75
N ARG A 107 4.08 -1.15 -18.21
CA ARG A 107 3.62 -1.41 -19.59
C ARG A 107 2.11 -1.62 -19.68
N LEU A 108 1.43 -1.62 -18.54
CA LEU A 108 -0.02 -1.87 -18.41
C LEU A 108 -0.82 -0.57 -18.59
N ASP A 109 -2.14 -0.70 -18.83
CA ASP A 109 -3.05 0.44 -18.73
C ASP A 109 -3.26 0.80 -17.25
N VAL A 110 -2.53 1.79 -16.76
CA VAL A 110 -2.62 2.21 -15.35
C VAL A 110 -3.47 3.47 -15.22
N ARG A 111 -4.64 3.32 -14.59
CA ARG A 111 -5.56 4.41 -14.27
C ARG A 111 -5.29 4.90 -12.85
N LEU A 112 -4.70 6.10 -12.76
CA LEU A 112 -4.30 6.71 -11.50
C LEU A 112 -5.42 7.53 -10.87
N HIS A 113 -5.74 7.24 -9.61
CA HIS A 113 -6.76 7.93 -8.83
C HIS A 113 -6.11 8.64 -7.64
N HIS A 114 -6.05 9.98 -7.70
CA HIS A 114 -5.54 10.80 -6.59
C HIS A 114 -6.61 10.97 -5.51
N ALA A 115 -6.95 9.86 -4.85
CA ALA A 115 -8.00 9.78 -3.84
C ALA A 115 -7.80 8.53 -2.96
N GLY A 116 -8.31 8.61 -1.73
CA GLY A 116 -8.44 7.47 -0.82
C GLY A 116 -9.80 6.80 -0.98
N ALA A 117 -9.86 5.49 -0.78
CA ALA A 117 -11.13 4.76 -0.75
C ALA A 117 -11.84 4.95 0.59
N SER A 118 -13.15 5.13 0.56
CA SER A 118 -13.99 5.30 1.75
C SER A 118 -15.44 4.87 1.49
N ASN A 119 -16.27 4.92 2.53
CA ASN A 119 -17.69 4.59 2.46
C ASN A 119 -18.53 5.68 1.76
N ARG A 120 -17.96 6.88 1.61
CA ARG A 120 -18.57 8.03 0.96
C ARG A 120 -17.56 8.86 0.19
N GLU A 121 -18.04 9.63 -0.78
CA GLU A 121 -17.24 10.68 -1.40
C GLU A 121 -17.04 11.86 -0.44
N GLY A 122 -15.92 12.56 -0.58
CA GLY A 122 -15.68 13.79 0.18
C GLY A 122 -14.21 14.15 0.31
N THR A 123 -13.86 14.72 1.45
CA THR A 123 -12.49 15.05 1.82
C THR A 123 -12.28 14.65 3.28
N ALA A 124 -11.11 14.10 3.57
CA ALA A 124 -10.67 13.82 4.94
C ALA A 124 -9.25 14.32 5.14
N GLU A 125 -8.91 14.57 6.39
CA GLU A 125 -7.57 14.98 6.77
C GLU A 125 -6.74 13.75 7.15
N PHE A 126 -5.57 13.62 6.53
CA PHE A 126 -4.64 12.53 6.75
C PHE A 126 -3.44 13.03 7.53
N THR A 127 -2.92 12.18 8.42
CA THR A 127 -1.60 12.34 9.01
C THR A 127 -0.60 11.63 8.11
N PHE A 128 0.22 12.42 7.41
CA PHE A 128 1.22 11.97 6.45
C PHE A 128 2.61 11.96 7.07
N TYR A 129 3.31 10.82 7.00
CA TYR A 129 4.68 10.64 7.48
C TYR A 129 5.65 10.47 6.29
N PRO A 130 6.39 11.51 5.86
CA PRO A 130 7.22 11.43 4.66
C PRO A 130 8.34 10.39 4.72
N LEU A 131 8.81 10.06 5.92
CA LEU A 131 9.92 9.12 6.13
C LEU A 131 9.44 7.67 6.34
N THR A 132 8.15 7.48 6.62
CA THR A 132 7.46 6.19 6.77
C THR A 132 6.14 6.27 6.02
N SER A 133 6.20 6.50 4.71
CA SER A 133 5.02 6.89 3.92
C SER A 133 3.97 5.80 3.81
N THR A 134 4.36 4.54 3.99
CA THR A 134 3.43 3.40 4.13
C THR A 134 2.47 3.67 5.28
N SER A 135 2.95 3.99 6.48
CA SER A 135 2.15 4.21 7.70
C SER A 135 1.30 5.50 7.75
N SER A 136 1.00 6.13 6.62
CA SER A 136 0.21 7.38 6.58
C SER A 136 -1.28 7.09 6.54
N SER A 137 -2.05 7.70 7.45
CA SER A 137 -3.45 7.31 7.67
C SER A 137 -4.38 8.49 7.96
N MET A 138 -5.68 8.32 7.67
CA MET A 138 -6.76 9.19 8.17
C MET A 138 -7.13 8.93 9.63
N TYR A 139 -6.71 7.79 10.18
CA TYR A 139 -6.87 7.39 11.58
C TYR A 139 -5.48 7.18 12.21
N PRO A 140 -4.74 8.26 12.54
CA PRO A 140 -3.44 8.12 13.17
C PRO A 140 -3.57 7.42 14.53
N ASP A 141 -2.72 6.42 14.77
CA ASP A 141 -2.66 5.73 16.06
C ASP A 141 -1.47 6.22 16.89
N ASP A 142 -1.78 7.04 17.90
CA ASP A 142 -0.82 7.57 18.89
C ASP A 142 -0.79 6.74 20.19
N SER A 143 -1.33 5.51 20.18
CA SER A 143 -1.40 4.67 21.37
C SER A 143 0.00 4.24 21.87
N PRO A 144 0.16 3.93 23.17
CA PRO A 144 1.40 3.39 23.71
C PRO A 144 1.87 2.12 22.97
N VAL A 145 0.94 1.29 22.51
CA VAL A 145 1.24 0.06 21.76
C VAL A 145 1.85 0.38 20.39
N ALA A 146 1.27 1.31 19.64
CA ALA A 146 1.83 1.74 18.35
C ALA A 146 3.23 2.37 18.51
N HIS A 147 3.46 3.10 19.61
CA HIS A 147 4.79 3.60 19.96
C HIS A 147 5.79 2.48 20.25
N GLU A 148 5.40 1.43 20.96
CA GLU A 148 6.24 0.27 21.24
C GLU A 148 6.58 -0.51 19.96
N GLU A 149 5.61 -0.72 19.06
CA GLU A 149 5.83 -1.31 17.72
C GLU A 149 6.84 -0.50 16.91
N SER A 150 6.66 0.82 16.83
CA SER A 150 7.60 1.73 16.16
C SER A 150 9.02 1.63 16.73
N ASN A 151 9.13 1.58 18.07
CA ASN A 151 10.42 1.46 18.74
C ASN A 151 11.10 0.11 18.47
N ARG A 152 10.35 -1.00 18.51
CA ARG A 152 10.88 -2.34 18.17
C ARG A 152 11.41 -2.39 16.74
N PHE A 153 10.63 -1.86 15.81
CA PHE A 153 11.02 -1.78 14.41
C PHE A 153 12.31 -0.96 14.20
N ILE A 154 12.38 0.25 14.76
CA ILE A 154 13.57 1.12 14.66
C ILE A 154 14.80 0.44 15.27
N LEU A 155 14.67 -0.19 16.43
CA LEU A 155 15.76 -0.94 17.07
C LEU A 155 16.23 -2.12 16.21
N GLY A 156 15.29 -2.84 15.58
CA GLY A 156 15.58 -3.90 14.62
C GLY A 156 16.42 -3.39 13.44
N GLU A 157 16.03 -2.27 12.83
CA GLU A 157 16.77 -1.67 11.72
C GLU A 157 18.16 -1.17 12.12
N ILE A 158 18.28 -0.54 13.30
CA ILE A 158 19.58 -0.11 13.84
C ILE A 158 20.51 -1.32 14.01
N LYS A 159 19.99 -2.41 14.60
CA LYS A 159 20.76 -3.65 14.79
C LYS A 159 21.17 -4.29 13.47
N ARG A 160 20.29 -4.26 12.46
CA ARG A 160 20.61 -4.74 11.11
C ARG A 160 21.74 -3.94 10.44
N ARG A 161 21.81 -2.63 10.66
CA ARG A 161 22.84 -1.74 10.09
C ARG A 161 24.17 -1.75 10.83
N LEU A 162 24.11 -1.68 12.17
CA LEU A 162 25.30 -1.52 13.02
C LEU A 162 25.84 -2.86 13.54
N GLY A 163 25.11 -3.95 13.31
CA GLY A 163 25.47 -5.29 13.76
C GLY A 163 25.14 -5.54 15.24
N PRO A 164 25.45 -6.75 15.74
CA PRO A 164 25.07 -7.18 17.10
C PRO A 164 25.77 -6.40 18.21
N ALA A 165 26.82 -5.63 17.89
CA ALA A 165 27.52 -4.78 18.85
C ALA A 165 26.62 -3.72 19.49
N VAL A 166 25.47 -3.40 18.88
CA VAL A 166 24.49 -2.47 19.46
C VAL A 166 23.86 -2.98 20.75
N ASP A 167 23.83 -4.31 20.94
CA ASP A 167 23.31 -4.94 22.17
C ASP A 167 24.25 -4.71 23.38
N LEU A 168 25.49 -4.25 23.15
CA LEU A 168 26.46 -3.91 24.20
C LEU A 168 26.23 -2.51 24.80
N PHE A 169 25.44 -1.66 24.15
CA PHE A 169 25.10 -0.36 24.72
C PHE A 169 24.10 -0.51 25.87
N PRO A 170 24.19 0.32 26.93
CA PRO A 170 23.17 0.34 27.97
C PRO A 170 21.78 0.56 27.36
N ARG A 171 20.78 -0.22 27.78
CA ARG A 171 19.42 -0.21 27.19
C ARG A 171 18.81 1.20 27.12
N TRP A 172 19.08 2.06 28.10
CA TRP A 172 18.61 3.45 28.11
C TRP A 172 19.23 4.33 27.02
N VAL A 173 20.47 4.06 26.60
CA VAL A 173 21.13 4.74 25.47
C VAL A 173 20.47 4.32 24.15
N SER A 174 20.30 3.01 23.95
CA SER A 174 19.65 2.48 22.74
C SER A 174 18.19 2.95 22.62
N LEU A 175 17.46 2.98 23.73
CA LEU A 175 16.09 3.52 23.79
C LEU A 175 16.05 5.04 23.55
N GLY A 176 16.99 5.80 24.11
CA GLY A 176 17.10 7.24 23.88
C GLY A 176 17.40 7.57 22.41
N CYS A 177 18.33 6.85 21.79
CA CYS A 177 18.62 6.96 20.36
C CYS A 177 17.41 6.56 19.50
N ALA A 178 16.73 5.46 19.83
CA ALA A 178 15.53 5.02 19.14
C ALA A 178 14.41 6.06 19.23
N GLU A 179 14.20 6.69 20.38
CA GLU A 179 13.21 7.75 20.56
C GLU A 179 13.55 9.02 19.75
N VAL A 180 14.84 9.41 19.67
CA VAL A 180 15.27 10.54 18.83
C VAL A 180 15.06 10.23 17.35
N ILE A 181 15.43 9.02 16.91
CA ILE A 181 15.22 8.55 15.54
C ILE A 181 13.72 8.49 15.24
N ARG A 182 12.91 7.92 16.13
CA ARG A 182 11.44 7.87 16.02
C ARG A 182 10.86 9.26 15.83
N ARG A 183 11.21 10.23 16.68
CA ARG A 183 10.74 11.62 16.55
C ARG A 183 11.12 12.26 15.23
N TRP A 184 12.25 11.88 14.65
CA TRP A 184 12.66 12.34 13.34
C TRP A 184 11.84 11.67 12.22
N PHE A 185 11.65 10.35 12.27
CA PHE A 185 10.85 9.58 11.31
C PHE A 185 9.35 9.91 11.36
N GLN A 186 8.80 10.16 12.55
CA GLN A 186 7.39 10.50 12.79
C GLN A 186 7.08 11.98 12.60
N ARG A 187 7.96 12.75 11.96
CA ARG A 187 7.62 14.13 11.56
C ARG A 187 6.47 14.08 10.57
N SER A 188 5.27 14.36 11.07
CA SER A 188 4.05 14.29 10.28
C SER A 188 3.67 15.63 9.69
N LYS A 189 2.84 15.58 8.65
CA LYS A 189 2.13 16.71 8.08
C LYS A 189 0.66 16.33 8.00
N ARG A 190 -0.21 17.30 8.24
CA ARG A 190 -1.64 17.13 7.99
C ARG A 190 -1.94 17.51 6.55
N VAL A 191 -2.62 16.64 5.82
CA VAL A 191 -2.93 16.84 4.40
C VAL A 191 -4.39 16.50 4.15
N ALA A 192 -5.14 17.41 3.51
CA ALA A 192 -6.50 17.15 3.08
C ALA A 192 -6.49 16.35 1.77
N CYS A 193 -7.16 15.22 1.76
CA CYS A 193 -7.19 14.30 0.62
C CYS A 193 -8.63 14.01 0.19
N ARG A 194 -8.82 13.86 -1.12
CA ARG A 194 -10.11 13.47 -1.70
C ARG A 194 -10.42 12.01 -1.31
N LEU A 195 -11.69 11.75 -0.99
CA LEU A 195 -12.22 10.42 -0.77
C LEU A 195 -13.20 10.04 -1.89
N VAL A 196 -13.18 8.77 -2.28
CA VAL A 196 -14.07 8.17 -3.27
C VAL A 196 -14.61 6.83 -2.80
N ARG A 197 -15.76 6.42 -3.31
CA ARG A 197 -16.26 5.05 -3.14
C ARG A 197 -15.72 4.17 -4.25
N LEU A 198 -15.32 2.96 -3.93
CA LEU A 198 -14.82 2.00 -4.93
C LEU A 198 -15.91 1.68 -5.97
N SER A 199 -17.18 1.59 -5.55
CA SER A 199 -18.31 1.37 -6.45
C SER A 199 -18.49 2.43 -7.52
N ASP A 200 -18.23 3.69 -7.18
CA ASP A 200 -18.38 4.79 -8.12
C ASP A 200 -17.25 4.75 -9.15
N SER A 201 -16.06 4.32 -8.72
CA SER A 201 -14.92 4.06 -9.61
C SER A 201 -15.16 2.87 -10.55
N ILE A 202 -15.78 1.79 -10.05
CA ILE A 202 -16.18 0.63 -10.85
C ILE A 202 -17.16 1.05 -11.96
N ARG A 203 -18.22 1.80 -11.60
CA ARG A 203 -19.23 2.31 -12.54
C ARG A 203 -18.62 3.24 -13.58
N ALA A 204 -17.86 4.24 -13.13
CA ALA A 204 -17.28 5.25 -14.01
C ALA A 204 -16.32 4.64 -15.05
N ALA A 205 -15.64 3.56 -14.68
CA ALA A 205 -14.70 2.86 -15.54
C ALA A 205 -15.32 1.75 -16.38
N GLY A 206 -16.59 1.38 -16.13
CA GLY A 206 -17.25 0.24 -16.77
C GLY A 206 -16.57 -1.09 -16.46
N VAL A 207 -16.11 -1.28 -15.21
CA VAL A 207 -15.40 -2.51 -14.81
C VAL A 207 -16.40 -3.65 -14.62
N GLU A 208 -16.24 -4.70 -15.40
CA GLU A 208 -17.09 -5.90 -15.37
C GLU A 208 -16.50 -7.04 -14.53
N GLN A 209 -15.21 -6.98 -14.21
CA GLN A 209 -14.51 -7.95 -13.37
C GLN A 209 -13.28 -7.31 -12.72
N ILE A 210 -13.00 -7.68 -11.47
CA ILE A 210 -11.78 -7.33 -10.74
C ILE A 210 -11.09 -8.64 -10.37
N ASP A 211 -9.99 -8.95 -11.05
CA ASP A 211 -9.25 -10.18 -10.84
C ASP A 211 -8.49 -10.19 -9.51
N LEU A 212 -8.08 -9.01 -9.04
CA LEU A 212 -7.45 -8.79 -7.76
C LEU A 212 -7.81 -7.42 -7.19
N LEU A 213 -8.34 -7.40 -5.97
CA LEU A 213 -8.43 -6.22 -5.12
C LEU A 213 -7.33 -6.30 -4.05
N LYS A 214 -6.29 -5.48 -4.17
CA LYS A 214 -5.34 -5.23 -3.07
C LYS A 214 -5.84 -4.03 -2.28
N LEU A 215 -6.00 -4.18 -0.97
CA LEU A 215 -6.42 -3.13 -0.06
C LEU A 215 -5.48 -3.07 1.14
N ASP A 216 -4.77 -1.96 1.26
CA ASP A 216 -3.86 -1.68 2.37
C ASP A 216 -3.82 -0.17 2.49
N VAL A 217 -4.61 0.34 3.44
CA VAL A 217 -4.95 1.76 3.63
C VAL A 217 -4.79 2.20 5.09
N GLU A 218 -4.01 1.43 5.85
CA GLU A 218 -3.49 1.79 7.17
C GLU A 218 -4.59 2.20 8.17
N GLY A 219 -5.55 1.30 8.41
CA GLY A 219 -6.62 1.42 9.40
C GLY A 219 -7.98 1.86 8.85
N ALA A 220 -8.06 2.24 7.57
CA ALA A 220 -9.32 2.63 6.92
C ALA A 220 -9.98 1.49 6.12
N GLU A 221 -9.60 0.23 6.34
CA GLU A 221 -9.98 -0.89 5.46
C GLU A 221 -11.48 -1.13 5.44
N PHE A 222 -12.12 -1.10 6.62
CA PHE A 222 -13.56 -1.29 6.74
C PHE A 222 -14.34 -0.17 6.04
N ASP A 223 -13.86 1.08 6.13
CA ASP A 223 -14.48 2.20 5.43
C ASP A 223 -14.32 2.06 3.92
N ALA A 224 -13.13 1.67 3.44
CA ALA A 224 -12.89 1.44 2.02
C ALA A 224 -13.80 0.34 1.45
N LEU A 225 -13.94 -0.80 2.14
CA LEU A 225 -14.82 -1.90 1.73
C LEU A 225 -16.30 -1.57 1.86
N ALA A 226 -16.70 -0.74 2.83
CA ALA A 226 -18.07 -0.23 2.93
C ALA A 226 -18.45 0.70 1.75
N GLY A 227 -17.46 1.17 0.98
CA GLY A 227 -17.67 1.85 -0.31
C GLY A 227 -18.04 0.90 -1.47
N ILE A 228 -18.02 -0.41 -1.26
CA ILE A 228 -18.40 -1.42 -2.26
C ILE A 228 -19.86 -1.84 -2.04
N ASP A 229 -20.70 -1.51 -3.01
CA ASP A 229 -22.12 -1.87 -3.05
C ASP A 229 -22.27 -3.38 -3.28
N ASP A 230 -23.34 -3.97 -2.74
CA ASP A 230 -23.63 -5.41 -2.82
C ASP A 230 -23.54 -5.99 -4.24
N VAL A 231 -23.99 -5.21 -5.25
CA VAL A 231 -23.96 -5.59 -6.67
C VAL A 231 -22.55 -5.73 -7.25
N HIS A 232 -21.54 -5.08 -6.66
CA HIS A 232 -20.16 -5.10 -7.15
C HIS A 232 -19.29 -6.16 -6.49
N TRP A 233 -19.67 -6.68 -5.32
CA TRP A 233 -18.94 -7.74 -4.65
C TRP A 233 -18.72 -8.99 -5.53
N PRO A 234 -19.71 -9.46 -6.31
CA PRO A 234 -19.52 -10.59 -7.23
C PRO A 234 -18.45 -10.36 -8.31
N LEU A 235 -18.12 -9.10 -8.65
CA LEU A 235 -17.12 -8.77 -9.66
C LEU A 235 -15.69 -9.05 -9.17
N ILE A 236 -15.46 -9.07 -7.86
CA ILE A 236 -14.13 -9.26 -7.26
C ILE A 236 -13.85 -10.76 -7.12
N ARG A 237 -12.84 -11.25 -7.84
CA ARG A 237 -12.45 -12.66 -7.87
C ARG A 237 -11.51 -13.05 -6.73
N GLN A 238 -10.54 -12.17 -6.44
CA GLN A 238 -9.56 -12.35 -5.37
C GLN A 238 -9.36 -11.02 -4.64
N ALA A 239 -9.07 -11.10 -3.35
CA ALA A 239 -8.77 -9.94 -2.52
C ALA A 239 -7.54 -10.23 -1.64
N ILE A 240 -6.69 -9.23 -1.45
CA ILE A 240 -5.64 -9.23 -0.45
C ILE A 240 -5.87 -7.99 0.39
N VAL A 241 -6.18 -8.18 1.66
CA VAL A 241 -6.52 -7.09 2.57
C VAL A 241 -5.55 -7.12 3.75
N GLU A 242 -4.86 -6.01 3.98
CA GLU A 242 -4.02 -5.81 5.16
C GLU A 242 -4.79 -5.03 6.21
N VAL A 243 -4.90 -5.56 7.43
CA VAL A 243 -5.61 -4.91 8.54
C VAL A 243 -4.65 -4.61 9.69
N HIS A 244 -4.85 -3.46 10.33
CA HIS A 244 -3.85 -2.82 11.21
C HIS A 244 -4.20 -2.85 12.71
N ASP A 245 -5.40 -3.32 13.05
CA ASP A 245 -5.99 -3.25 14.40
C ASP A 245 -6.03 -4.61 15.13
N GLY A 246 -5.09 -5.51 14.81
CA GLY A 246 -4.90 -6.76 15.54
C GLY A 246 -5.90 -7.86 15.21
N VAL A 247 -5.87 -8.91 16.04
CA VAL A 247 -6.54 -10.19 15.74
C VAL A 247 -8.06 -10.07 15.66
N GLU A 248 -8.69 -9.19 16.45
CA GLU A 248 -10.14 -8.99 16.40
C GLU A 248 -10.57 -8.35 15.08
N SER A 249 -9.83 -7.35 14.60
CA SER A 249 -10.06 -6.75 13.27
C SER A 249 -9.79 -7.75 12.15
N CYS A 250 -8.77 -8.60 12.28
CA CYS A 250 -8.51 -9.70 11.38
C CYS A 250 -9.68 -10.69 11.29
N GLN A 251 -10.24 -11.11 12.43
CA GLN A 251 -11.40 -12.00 12.47
C GLN A 251 -12.65 -11.36 11.86
N ARG A 252 -12.91 -10.08 12.15
CA ARG A 252 -14.06 -9.36 11.56
C ARG A 252 -13.91 -9.20 10.05
N MET A 253 -12.71 -8.89 9.56
CA MET A 253 -12.44 -8.74 8.14
C MET A 253 -12.54 -10.09 7.41
N GLU A 254 -12.03 -11.17 8.01
CA GLU A 254 -12.19 -12.52 7.50
C GLU A 254 -13.66 -12.89 7.39
N GLN A 255 -14.45 -12.65 8.45
CA GLN A 255 -15.89 -12.90 8.45
C GLN A 255 -16.60 -12.12 7.34
N LEU A 256 -16.28 -10.84 7.16
CA LEU A 256 -16.82 -10.01 6.10
C LEU A 256 -16.54 -10.64 4.73
N LEU A 257 -15.29 -11.02 4.45
CA LEU A 257 -14.94 -11.64 3.16
C LEU A 257 -15.65 -12.99 2.97
N VAL A 258 -15.78 -13.81 4.02
CA VAL A 258 -16.52 -15.09 3.95
C VAL A 258 -18.00 -14.85 3.64
N GLU A 259 -18.65 -13.88 4.29
CA GLU A 259 -20.03 -13.48 4.02
C GLU A 259 -20.21 -12.96 2.57
N ARG A 260 -19.16 -12.38 2.00
CA ARG A 260 -19.13 -11.97 0.58
C ARG A 260 -18.80 -13.12 -0.37
N GLY A 261 -18.57 -14.35 0.11
CA GLY A 261 -18.38 -15.56 -0.69
C GLY A 261 -16.94 -15.87 -1.08
N PHE A 262 -15.97 -15.39 -0.31
CA PHE A 262 -14.56 -15.75 -0.46
C PHE A 262 -14.20 -16.94 0.45
N ALA A 263 -13.35 -17.85 -0.03
CA ALA A 263 -12.54 -18.70 0.83
C ALA A 263 -11.30 -17.89 1.27
N THR A 264 -10.95 -17.94 2.55
CA THR A 264 -9.95 -17.05 3.15
C THR A 264 -8.74 -17.80 3.73
N HIS A 265 -7.58 -17.15 3.68
CA HIS A 265 -6.39 -17.50 4.46
C HIS A 265 -5.90 -16.26 5.22
N ARG A 266 -5.37 -16.46 6.42
CA ARG A 266 -4.77 -15.40 7.24
C ARG A 266 -3.28 -15.61 7.37
N TYR A 267 -2.54 -14.51 7.39
CA TYR A 267 -1.11 -14.51 7.62
C TYR A 267 -0.71 -13.32 8.47
N GLN A 268 0.18 -13.55 9.43
CA GLN A 268 0.77 -12.50 10.24
C GLN A 268 2.26 -12.44 9.93
N GLN A 269 2.70 -11.32 9.36
CA GLN A 269 4.10 -11.08 9.08
C GLN A 269 4.80 -10.55 10.33
N ALA A 270 6.00 -11.07 10.61
CA ALA A 270 6.87 -10.59 11.69
C ALA A 270 6.11 -10.23 12.99
N PRO A 271 5.40 -11.19 13.62
CA PRO A 271 4.54 -10.92 14.79
C PRO A 271 5.29 -10.29 15.97
N GLU A 272 6.61 -10.50 16.04
CA GLU A 272 7.51 -9.91 17.03
C GLU A 272 7.75 -8.40 16.82
N VAL A 273 7.39 -7.86 15.65
CA VAL A 273 7.57 -6.46 15.25
C VAL A 273 6.22 -5.80 15.01
N PHE A 274 5.36 -6.43 14.21
CA PHE A 274 4.04 -5.95 13.80
C PHE A 274 2.94 -6.85 14.35
N ALA A 275 2.77 -6.83 15.67
CA ALA A 275 1.86 -7.72 16.37
C ALA A 275 0.38 -7.49 16.00
N ARG A 276 0.07 -6.34 15.39
CA ARG A 276 -1.29 -5.97 15.00
C ARG A 276 -1.61 -6.07 13.51
N HIS A 277 -0.61 -6.33 12.67
CA HIS A 277 -0.78 -6.32 11.22
C HIS A 277 -1.08 -7.73 10.74
N TRP A 278 -2.13 -7.88 9.94
CA TRP A 278 -2.56 -9.16 9.39
C TRP A 278 -2.92 -9.00 7.92
N LEU A 279 -2.46 -9.94 7.09
CA LEU A 279 -2.93 -10.09 5.72
C LEU A 279 -4.00 -11.18 5.63
N ILE A 280 -5.07 -10.87 4.90
CA ILE A 280 -6.15 -11.80 4.61
C ILE A 280 -6.25 -11.96 3.09
N TYR A 281 -6.13 -13.20 2.63
CA TYR A 281 -6.20 -13.58 1.23
C TYR A 281 -7.55 -14.22 0.99
N GLY A 282 -8.42 -13.54 0.24
CA GLY A 282 -9.71 -14.04 -0.17
C GLY A 282 -9.68 -14.51 -1.62
N ARG A 283 -10.24 -15.68 -1.92
CA ARG A 283 -10.47 -16.15 -3.29
C ARG A 283 -11.87 -16.72 -3.42
N ARG A 284 -12.60 -16.31 -4.46
CA ARG A 284 -13.86 -16.96 -4.81
C ARG A 284 -13.57 -18.38 -5.31
N PRO A 285 -14.23 -19.41 -4.76
CA PRO A 285 -14.18 -20.74 -5.33
C PRO A 285 -14.55 -20.70 -6.81
N ALA A 286 -13.86 -21.48 -7.65
CA ALA A 286 -14.28 -21.62 -9.03
C ALA A 286 -15.73 -22.11 -9.06
N ALA A 287 -16.57 -21.51 -9.90
CA ALA A 287 -17.93 -21.99 -10.07
C ALA A 287 -17.87 -23.47 -10.43
N THR A 288 -18.46 -24.32 -9.59
CA THR A 288 -18.65 -25.74 -9.92
C THR A 288 -19.47 -25.74 -11.21
N ARG A 289 -18.84 -26.11 -12.33
CA ARG A 289 -19.59 -26.35 -13.58
C ARG A 289 -20.53 -27.51 -13.28
N VAL A 290 -21.81 -27.21 -13.08
CA VAL A 290 -22.90 -28.19 -13.05
C VAL A 290 -23.17 -28.66 -14.47
#